data_AF-A0AA43P5W6-F1
#
_entry.id   AF-A0AA43P5W6-F1
#
_cell.length_a   1.000
_cell.length_b   1.000
_cell.length_c   1.000
_cell.angle_alpha   90.00
_cell.angle_beta   90.00
_cell.angle_gamma   90.00
#
_symmetry.space_group_name_H-M   'P 1'
#
loop_
_entity.id
_entity.type
_entity.pdbx_description
1 polymer ?
#
loop_
_entity_poly.entity_id
_entity_poly.type
_entity_poly.pdbx_seq_one_letter_code
_entity_poly.pdbx_strand_id
1 'polypeptide(L)'
;MASTEESFQQTQEALDTARLERARALQQVQTLCETGRRHLVIPFLMANMQRVPSLRKIRLWQLDSIMFNTSRRVANKTIRIMRETINDDSSVNDGYVTLGWALGSKEKTVRMTTWLLQLSLREKLSTFQKPEGFPYAPLYQQSTDDQQKEGSA
;
A
#
# COMPACT_ATOMS: atom_id res chain seq x y z
N MET A 1 35.55 27.97 -10.65
CA MET A 1 35.13 26.62 -11.07
C MET A 1 34.85 25.66 -9.90
N ALA A 2 35.08 26.04 -8.63
CA ALA A 2 34.78 25.20 -7.46
C ALA A 2 33.28 25.07 -7.10
N SER A 3 32.45 26.05 -7.46
CA SER A 3 31.04 26.12 -7.02
C SER A 3 30.14 25.01 -7.58
N THR A 4 30.52 24.37 -8.69
CA THR A 4 29.74 23.30 -9.33
C THR A 4 29.97 21.94 -8.67
N GLU A 5 31.19 21.67 -8.20
CA GLU A 5 31.56 20.41 -7.55
C GLU A 5 31.01 20.34 -6.13
N GLU A 6 31.08 21.44 -5.38
CA GLU A 6 30.49 21.55 -4.03
C GLU A 6 28.96 21.40 -4.08
N SER A 7 28.30 21.99 -5.08
CA SER A 7 26.84 21.85 -5.29
C SER A 7 26.44 20.40 -5.65
N PHE A 8 27.26 19.71 -6.44
CA PHE A 8 27.04 18.32 -6.78
C PHE A 8 27.19 17.40 -5.56
N GLN A 9 28.24 17.61 -4.75
CA GLN A 9 28.47 16.84 -3.52
C GLN A 9 27.33 17.01 -2.51
N GLN A 10 26.90 18.25 -2.27
CA GLN A 10 25.75 18.55 -1.40
C GLN A 10 24.46 17.87 -1.89
N THR A 11 24.24 17.84 -3.21
CA THR A 11 23.09 17.14 -3.81
C THR A 11 23.18 15.63 -3.57
N GLN A 12 24.36 15.04 -3.71
CA GLN A 12 24.58 13.62 -3.50
C GLN A 12 24.36 13.23 -2.02
N GLU A 13 24.87 14.02 -1.09
CA GLU A 13 24.64 13.83 0.35
C GLU A 13 23.15 13.94 0.71
N ALA A 14 22.44 14.90 0.13
CA ALA A 14 20.98 15.03 0.29
C ALA A 14 20.21 13.82 -0.26
N LEU A 15 20.68 13.21 -1.35
CA LEU A 15 20.08 12.00 -1.91
C LEU A 15 20.34 10.78 -1.03
N ASP A 16 21.54 10.66 -0.48
CA ASP A 16 21.93 9.51 0.35
C ASP A 16 21.27 9.57 1.73
N THR A 17 21.17 10.75 2.34
CA THR A 17 20.35 10.97 3.55
C THR A 17 18.88 10.59 3.29
N ALA A 18 18.28 11.05 2.19
CA ALA A 18 16.91 10.69 1.82
C ALA A 18 16.72 9.19 1.52
N ARG A 19 17.74 8.49 1.02
CA ARG A 19 17.71 7.02 0.85
C ARG A 19 17.72 6.32 2.20
N LEU A 20 18.58 6.76 3.11
CA LEU A 20 18.74 6.18 4.43
C LEU A 20 17.51 6.42 5.32
N GLU A 21 16.88 7.59 5.27
CA GLU A 21 15.61 7.86 5.95
C GLU A 21 14.49 6.90 5.49
N ARG A 22 14.37 6.70 4.17
CA ARG A 22 13.40 5.75 3.61
C ARG A 22 13.70 4.32 4.04
N ALA A 23 14.96 3.92 4.04
CA ALA A 23 15.36 2.58 4.49
C ALA A 23 15.00 2.35 5.97
N ARG A 24 15.28 3.31 6.85
CA ARG A 24 14.87 3.26 8.27
C ARG A 24 13.36 3.15 8.44
N ALA A 25 12.60 3.94 7.68
CA ALA A 25 11.14 3.88 7.73
C ALA A 25 10.62 2.50 7.28
N LEU A 26 11.17 1.92 6.21
CA LEU A 26 10.79 0.59 5.72
C LEU A 26 11.14 -0.51 6.73
N GLN A 27 12.28 -0.40 7.41
CA GLN A 27 12.65 -1.32 8.50
C GLN A 27 11.64 -1.23 9.66
N GLN A 28 11.24 -0.02 10.06
CA GLN A 28 10.21 0.15 11.10
C GLN A 28 8.86 -0.43 10.66
N VAL A 29 8.49 -0.29 9.38
CA VAL A 29 7.28 -0.90 8.81
C VAL A 29 7.36 -2.43 8.91
N GLN A 30 8.52 -3.03 8.61
CA GLN A 30 8.73 -4.46 8.78
C GLN A 30 8.53 -4.88 10.24
N THR A 31 9.13 -4.18 11.20
CA THR A 31 8.94 -4.47 12.64
C THR A 31 7.48 -4.36 13.07
N LEU A 32 6.73 -3.36 12.57
CA LEU A 32 5.29 -3.25 12.84
C LEU A 32 4.50 -4.45 12.30
N CYS A 33 4.90 -5.00 11.15
CA CYS A 33 4.26 -6.17 10.56
C CYS A 33 4.59 -7.44 11.33
N GLU A 34 5.86 -7.64 11.70
CA GLU A 34 6.34 -8.80 12.49
C GLU A 34 5.69 -8.84 13.88
N THR A 35 5.45 -7.68 14.50
CA THR A 35 4.78 -7.57 15.81
C THR A 35 3.25 -7.63 15.74
N GLY A 36 2.66 -7.94 14.58
CA GLY A 36 1.21 -8.03 14.39
C GLY A 36 0.47 -6.69 14.37
N ARG A 37 1.19 -5.56 14.39
CA ARG A 37 0.65 -4.19 14.41
C ARG A 37 0.57 -3.58 13.00
N ARG A 38 0.25 -4.40 11.99
CA ARG A 38 0.18 -3.96 10.57
C ARG A 38 -0.76 -2.77 10.35
N HIS A 39 -1.85 -2.69 11.10
CA HIS A 39 -2.82 -1.59 11.04
C HIS A 39 -2.19 -0.21 11.36
N LEU A 40 -1.04 -0.17 12.06
CA LEU A 40 -0.33 1.08 12.38
C LEU A 40 0.62 1.56 11.29
N VAL A 41 0.87 0.77 10.23
CA VAL A 41 1.84 1.10 9.17
C VAL A 41 1.50 2.42 8.47
N ILE A 42 0.24 2.56 8.01
CA ILE A 42 -0.19 3.77 7.29
C ILE A 42 -0.23 5.00 8.23
N PRO A 43 -0.83 4.93 9.43
CA PRO A 43 -0.76 6.02 10.41
C PRO A 43 0.68 6.45 10.73
N PHE A 44 1.59 5.50 10.95
CA PHE A 44 3.01 5.76 11.19
C PHE A 44 3.64 6.52 10.03
N LEU A 45 3.46 6.06 8.79
CA LEU A 45 4.02 6.71 7.61
C LEU A 45 3.44 8.11 7.41
N MET A 46 2.13 8.28 7.57
CA MET A 46 1.46 9.57 7.41
C MET A 46 1.95 10.62 8.40
N ALA A 47 2.09 10.26 9.68
CA ALA A 47 2.61 11.15 10.71
C ALA A 47 4.07 11.54 10.43
N ASN A 48 4.90 10.59 10.00
CA ASN A 48 6.31 10.86 9.74
C ASN A 48 6.58 11.58 8.41
N MET A 49 5.72 11.42 7.40
CA MET A 49 5.83 12.14 6.11
C MET A 49 5.71 13.66 6.24
N GLN A 50 5.12 14.17 7.33
CA GLN A 50 5.07 15.61 7.61
C GLN A 50 6.44 16.14 8.05
N ARG A 51 7.19 15.35 8.83
CA ARG A 51 8.51 15.71 9.35
C ARG A 51 9.63 15.37 8.36
N VAL A 52 9.45 14.28 7.61
CA VAL A 52 10.44 13.71 6.70
C VAL A 52 9.82 13.58 5.30
N PRO A 53 9.90 14.62 4.45
CA PRO A 53 9.27 14.63 3.14
C PRO A 53 9.79 13.55 2.17
N SER A 54 11.01 13.05 2.40
CA SER A 54 11.63 11.99 1.58
C SER A 54 10.80 10.70 1.59
N LEU A 55 10.06 10.44 2.67
CA LEU A 55 9.18 9.27 2.81
C LEU A 55 8.06 9.25 1.76
N ARG A 56 7.65 10.41 1.24
CA ARG A 56 6.68 10.49 0.13
C ARG A 56 7.15 9.74 -1.11
N LYS A 57 8.47 9.56 -1.30
CA LYS A 57 9.06 8.83 -2.44
C LYS A 57 9.14 7.31 -2.22
N ILE A 58 8.66 6.78 -1.09
CA ILE A 58 8.50 5.33 -0.90
C ILE A 58 7.50 4.82 -1.95
N ARG A 59 7.86 3.73 -2.63
CA ARG A 59 7.01 3.13 -3.67
C ARG A 59 5.96 2.23 -3.04
N LEU A 60 4.75 2.23 -3.58
CA LEU A 60 3.67 1.40 -3.04
C LEU A 60 4.02 -0.10 -3.09
N TRP A 61 4.71 -0.54 -4.14
CA TRP A 61 5.11 -1.95 -4.24
C TRP A 61 6.08 -2.37 -3.13
N GLN A 62 6.92 -1.45 -2.63
CA GLN A 62 7.84 -1.75 -1.52
C GLN A 62 7.06 -2.00 -0.24
N LEU A 63 6.05 -1.18 0.02
CA LEU A 63 5.18 -1.36 1.18
C LEU A 63 4.38 -2.64 1.09
N ASP A 64 3.79 -2.93 -0.06
CA ASP A 64 3.06 -4.18 -0.30
C ASP A 64 3.95 -5.40 -0.03
N SER A 65 5.14 -5.42 -0.64
CA SER A 65 6.12 -6.50 -0.46
C SER A 65 6.51 -6.69 1.00
N ILE A 66 6.72 -5.63 1.77
CA ILE A 66 7.08 -5.74 3.19
C ILE A 66 5.88 -6.15 4.06
N MET A 67 4.70 -5.58 3.80
CA MET A 67 3.52 -5.81 4.64
C MET A 67 2.97 -7.22 4.52
N PHE A 68 3.06 -7.82 3.32
CA PHE A 68 2.43 -9.10 2.97
C PHE A 68 3.40 -10.15 2.43
N ASN A 69 4.72 -9.88 2.48
CA ASN A 69 5.75 -10.79 1.96
C ASN A 69 5.51 -11.20 0.49
N THR A 70 5.09 -10.25 -0.35
CA THR A 70 4.77 -10.51 -1.76
C THR A 70 5.89 -10.08 -2.70
N SER A 71 5.99 -10.73 -3.87
CA SER A 71 6.95 -10.31 -4.89
C SER A 71 6.55 -8.97 -5.51
N ARG A 72 7.53 -8.21 -6.00
CA ARG A 72 7.30 -6.94 -6.72
C ARG A 72 6.33 -7.11 -7.91
N ARG A 73 6.34 -8.27 -8.58
CA ARG A 73 5.42 -8.57 -9.68
C ARG A 73 3.97 -8.60 -9.21
N VAL A 74 3.69 -9.27 -8.09
CA VAL A 74 2.36 -9.35 -7.50
C VAL A 74 1.91 -7.96 -7.02
N ALA A 75 2.79 -7.24 -6.32
CA ALA A 75 2.50 -5.89 -5.86
C ALA A 75 2.18 -4.91 -7.01
N ASN A 76 2.96 -4.96 -8.10
CA ASN A 76 2.67 -4.15 -9.29
C ASN A 76 1.34 -4.54 -9.95
N LYS A 77 0.97 -5.83 -9.95
CA LYS A 77 -0.35 -6.27 -10.44
C LYS A 77 -1.47 -5.68 -9.59
N THR A 78 -1.32 -5.68 -8.26
CA THR A 78 -2.29 -5.05 -7.35
C THR A 78 -2.42 -3.54 -7.60
N ILE A 79 -1.29 -2.85 -7.83
CA ILE A 79 -1.29 -1.43 -8.20
C ILE A 79 -2.03 -1.20 -9.52
N ARG A 80 -1.79 -2.05 -10.53
CA ARG A 80 -2.49 -1.96 -11.82
C ARG A 80 -4.00 -2.09 -11.66
N ILE A 81 -4.46 -3.12 -10.94
CA ILE A 81 -5.89 -3.34 -10.68
C ILE A 81 -6.49 -2.13 -9.94
N MET A 82 -5.77 -1.58 -8.95
CA MET A 82 -6.21 -0.36 -8.26
C MET A 82 -6.42 0.81 -9.22
N ARG A 83 -5.49 1.01 -10.17
CA ARG A 83 -5.58 2.09 -11.16
C ARG A 83 -6.73 1.88 -12.13
N GLU A 84 -6.90 0.66 -12.64
CA GLU A 84 -8.02 0.28 -13.51
C GLU A 84 -9.37 0.50 -12.80
N THR A 85 -9.46 0.16 -11.51
CA THR A 85 -10.69 0.31 -10.70
C THR A 85 -11.19 1.75 -10.64
N ILE A 86 -10.28 2.73 -10.63
CA ILE A 86 -10.62 4.15 -10.52
C ILE A 86 -10.46 4.90 -11.85
N ASN A 87 -10.19 4.19 -12.94
CA ASN A 87 -9.85 4.76 -14.24
C ASN A 87 -8.73 5.82 -14.14
N ASP A 88 -7.66 5.52 -13.39
CA ASP A 88 -6.53 6.45 -13.22
C ASP A 88 -5.74 6.61 -14.52
N ASP A 89 -5.83 7.81 -15.10
CA ASP A 89 -5.23 8.20 -16.37
C ASP A 89 -3.80 8.77 -16.25
N SER A 90 -3.18 8.67 -15.07
CA SER A 90 -1.86 9.27 -14.86
C SER A 90 -0.78 8.58 -15.70
N SER A 91 0.20 9.34 -16.19
CA SER A 91 1.33 8.81 -16.98
C SER A 91 2.37 8.05 -16.14
N VAL A 92 2.14 7.88 -14.83
CA VAL A 92 3.09 7.23 -13.94
C VAL A 92 3.04 5.72 -14.15
N ASN A 93 4.20 5.10 -14.34
CA ASN A 93 4.33 3.65 -14.44
C ASN A 93 3.99 2.96 -13.10
N ASP A 94 3.33 1.79 -13.16
CA ASP A 94 2.91 1.02 -11.97
C ASP A 94 4.08 0.78 -10.99
N GLY A 95 5.28 0.50 -11.48
CA GLY A 95 6.47 0.25 -10.64
C GLY A 95 7.10 1.51 -10.01
N TYR A 96 6.57 2.69 -10.29
CA TYR A 96 7.05 3.99 -9.85
C TYR A 96 6.02 4.81 -9.07
N VAL A 97 4.82 4.28 -8.86
CA VAL A 97 3.84 4.94 -7.98
C VAL A 97 4.37 5.00 -6.55
N THR A 98 4.19 6.16 -5.93
CA THR A 98 4.72 6.46 -4.58
C THR A 98 3.62 6.84 -3.61
N LEU A 99 3.94 6.83 -2.31
CA LEU A 99 3.05 7.37 -1.27
C LEU A 99 2.61 8.80 -1.57
N GLY A 100 3.53 9.66 -2.00
CA GLY A 100 3.23 11.05 -2.34
C GLY A 100 2.28 11.17 -3.53
N TRP A 101 2.39 10.27 -4.51
CA TRP A 101 1.45 10.21 -5.64
C TRP A 101 0.05 9.73 -5.21
N ALA A 102 -0.01 8.78 -4.29
CA ALA A 102 -1.26 8.23 -3.77
C ALA A 102 -1.98 9.15 -2.76
N LEU A 103 -1.24 10.04 -2.10
CA LEU A 103 -1.76 10.99 -1.09
C LEU A 103 -1.70 12.45 -1.54
N GLY A 104 -1.50 12.71 -2.84
CA GLY A 104 -1.10 14.03 -3.33
C GLY A 104 -2.15 15.15 -3.18
N SER A 105 -3.44 14.84 -3.13
CA SER A 105 -4.53 15.79 -2.88
C SER A 105 -5.71 15.08 -2.20
N LYS A 106 -6.67 15.86 -1.70
CA LYS A 106 -7.90 15.34 -1.10
C LYS A 106 -8.66 14.46 -2.10
N GLU A 107 -8.85 14.88 -3.36
CA GLU A 107 -9.46 14.03 -4.39
C GLU A 107 -8.60 12.80 -4.71
N LYS A 108 -7.27 12.94 -4.67
CA LYS A 108 -6.33 11.84 -4.97
C LYS A 108 -6.22 10.79 -3.85
N THR A 109 -6.80 11.04 -2.68
CA THR A 109 -6.86 10.04 -1.59
C THR A 109 -7.59 8.77 -2.02
N VAL A 110 -8.44 8.86 -3.05
CA VAL A 110 -9.07 7.73 -3.75
C VAL A 110 -8.03 6.67 -4.17
N ARG A 111 -6.83 7.07 -4.62
CA ARG A 111 -5.75 6.13 -4.99
C ARG A 111 -5.29 5.31 -3.78
N MET A 112 -5.03 5.98 -2.66
CA MET A 112 -4.62 5.31 -1.44
C MET A 112 -5.72 4.39 -0.92
N THR A 113 -6.97 4.87 -0.84
CA THR A 113 -8.08 4.06 -0.34
C THR A 113 -8.37 2.86 -1.23
N THR A 114 -8.33 3.03 -2.55
CA THR A 114 -8.52 1.90 -3.47
C THR A 114 -7.36 0.93 -3.40
N TRP A 115 -6.12 1.39 -3.25
CA TRP A 115 -4.98 0.49 -3.07
C TRP A 115 -5.14 -0.36 -1.80
N LEU A 116 -5.52 0.27 -0.68
CA LEU A 116 -5.80 -0.44 0.58
C LEU A 116 -6.97 -1.41 0.45
N LEU A 117 -8.02 -1.05 -0.30
CA LEU A 117 -9.13 -1.95 -0.61
C LEU A 117 -8.64 -3.18 -1.39
N GLN A 118 -7.84 -2.98 -2.45
CA GLN A 118 -7.31 -4.10 -3.24
C GLN A 118 -6.41 -5.03 -2.41
N LEU A 119 -5.63 -4.47 -1.46
CA LEU A 119 -4.87 -5.27 -0.50
C LEU A 119 -5.82 -6.06 0.43
N SER A 120 -6.86 -5.42 0.97
CA SER A 120 -7.85 -6.09 1.83
C SER A 120 -8.54 -7.25 1.12
N LEU A 121 -8.91 -7.07 -0.15
CA LEU A 121 -9.54 -8.11 -0.97
C LEU A 121 -8.56 -9.26 -1.28
N ARG A 122 -7.33 -8.94 -1.71
CA ARG A 122 -6.31 -9.95 -2.05
C ARG A 122 -5.94 -10.81 -0.85
N GLU A 123 -5.76 -10.18 0.30
CA GLU A 123 -5.27 -10.81 1.54
C GLU A 123 -6.42 -11.29 2.44
N LYS A 124 -7.67 -11.15 1.98
CA LYS A 124 -8.89 -11.53 2.71
C LYS A 124 -8.95 -10.95 4.14
N LEU A 125 -8.50 -9.70 4.29
CA LEU A 125 -8.44 -9.01 5.60
C LEU A 125 -9.80 -8.55 6.10
N SER A 126 -10.78 -8.49 5.21
CA SER A 126 -12.16 -8.13 5.50
C SER A 126 -13.03 -9.37 5.37
N THR A 127 -13.68 -9.77 6.46
CA THR A 127 -14.80 -10.71 6.43
C THR A 127 -16.09 -9.91 6.30
N PHE A 128 -16.92 -10.25 5.32
CA PHE A 128 -18.26 -9.70 5.24
C PHE A 128 -19.05 -10.19 6.46
N GLN A 129 -19.42 -9.29 7.36
CA GLN A 129 -20.34 -9.59 8.46
C GLN A 129 -21.66 -8.90 8.18
N LYS A 130 -22.73 -9.70 8.11
CA LYS A 130 -24.09 -9.18 7.99
C LYS A 130 -24.48 -8.51 9.30
N PRO A 131 -25.01 -7.28 9.29
CA PRO A 131 -25.62 -6.69 10.47
C PRO A 131 -26.75 -7.56 11.02
N GLU A 132 -26.90 -7.58 12.34
CA GLU A 132 -28.04 -8.24 12.98
C GLU A 132 -29.34 -7.60 12.49
N GLY A 133 -30.33 -8.43 12.14
CA GLY A 133 -31.61 -7.95 11.60
C GLY A 133 -31.58 -7.42 10.16
N PHE A 134 -30.49 -7.59 9.40
CA PHE A 134 -30.44 -7.13 8.00
C PHE A 134 -31.59 -7.75 7.17
N PRO A 135 -32.52 -6.94 6.63
CA PRO A 135 -33.79 -7.43 6.06
C PRO A 135 -33.60 -8.28 4.81
N TYR A 136 -32.47 -8.12 4.11
CA TYR A 136 -32.12 -8.89 2.92
C TYR A 136 -31.15 -10.03 3.20
N ALA A 137 -31.00 -10.45 4.45
CA ALA A 137 -30.16 -11.58 4.83
C ALA A 137 -30.31 -12.84 3.96
N PRO A 138 -31.54 -13.25 3.57
CA PRO A 138 -31.72 -14.46 2.77
C PRO A 138 -31.11 -14.36 1.37
N LEU A 139 -30.94 -13.15 0.82
CA LEU A 139 -30.34 -12.94 -0.51
C LEU A 139 -28.82 -13.21 -0.54
N TYR A 140 -28.18 -13.19 0.63
CA TYR A 140 -26.73 -13.39 0.77
C TYR A 140 -26.38 -14.79 1.33
N GLN A 141 -27.38 -15.67 1.53
CA GLN A 141 -27.19 -17.08 1.83
C GLN A 141 -26.93 -17.88 0.55
N GLN A 142 -25.79 -17.66 -0.11
CA GLN A 142 -25.34 -18.58 -1.17
C GLN A 142 -24.62 -19.78 -0.52
N SER A 143 -25.37 -20.88 -0.45
CA SER A 143 -24.94 -22.29 -0.37
C SER A 143 -23.59 -22.59 0.30
N THR A 144 -23.61 -22.74 1.63
CA THR A 144 -22.61 -23.56 2.34
C THR A 144 -22.72 -25.06 2.01
N ASP A 145 -23.72 -25.48 1.23
CA ASP A 145 -23.97 -26.89 0.88
C ASP A 145 -23.04 -27.45 -0.22
N ASP A 146 -22.37 -26.61 -1.01
CA ASP A 146 -21.50 -27.10 -2.10
C ASP A 146 -20.08 -27.45 -1.64
N GLN A 147 -19.68 -27.10 -0.40
CA GLN A 147 -18.36 -27.48 0.14
C GLN A 147 -18.38 -28.72 1.06
N GLN A 148 -19.56 -29.26 1.39
CA GLN A 148 -19.66 -30.48 2.21
C GLN A 148 -19.86 -31.78 1.41
N LYS A 149 -20.09 -31.71 0.08
CA LYS A 149 -20.35 -32.90 -0.75
C LYS A 149 -19.15 -33.49 -1.49
N GLU A 150 -17.99 -32.83 -1.54
CA GLU A 150 -16.79 -33.38 -2.21
C GLU A 150 -15.85 -34.18 -1.28
N GLY A 151 -16.22 -34.38 0.00
CA GLY A 151 -15.41 -35.08 1.00
C GLY A 151 -15.92 -36.46 1.43
N SER A 152 -16.86 -37.06 0.70
CA SER A 152 -17.33 -38.42 1.00
C SER A 152 -17.74 -39.16 -0.27
N ALA A 153 -16.74 -39.76 -0.92
CA ALA A 153 -16.87 -40.93 -1.76
C ALA A 153 -15.60 -41.78 -1.59
#